data_AF-A0A4V5NKB9-F1
#
_entry.id   AF-A0A4V5NKB9-F1
#
_cell.length_a   1.000
_cell.length_b   1.000
_cell.length_c   1.000
_cell.angle_alpha   90.00
_cell.angle_beta   90.00
_cell.angle_gamma   90.00
#
_symmetry.space_group_name_H-M   'P 1'
#
loop_
_entity.id
_entity.type
_entity.pdbx_description
1 polymer ?
#
loop_
_entity_poly.entity_id
_entity_poly.type
_entity_poly.pdbx_seq_one_letter_code
_entity_poly.pdbx_strand_id
1 'polypeptide(L)' 'MPPQDDSKRQAAREIIDVLCEISTLLNTHLDRHSVSLCVSLIENGVNPEALANVIKELRQQTQQPPTQNT' A
#
# COMPACT_ATOMS: atom_id res chain seq x y z
N MET A 1 21.92 -21.03 -16.37
CA MET A 1 21.59 -19.85 -15.56
C MET A 1 20.15 -19.46 -15.86
N PRO A 2 19.26 -19.30 -14.87
CA PRO A 2 17.82 -19.30 -15.12
C PRO A 2 17.33 -17.92 -15.57
N PRO A 3 16.80 -17.74 -16.79
CA PRO A 3 16.15 -16.52 -17.24
C PRO A 3 14.74 -16.31 -16.63
N GLN A 4 14.28 -17.24 -15.79
CA GLN A 4 12.91 -17.27 -15.28
C GLN A 4 12.70 -16.39 -14.02
N ASP A 5 13.76 -16.09 -13.26
CA ASP A 5 13.67 -15.27 -12.05
C ASP A 5 13.54 -13.77 -12.41
N ASP A 6 14.28 -13.32 -13.42
CA ASP A 6 14.22 -11.93 -13.90
C ASP A 6 12.86 -11.57 -14.49
N SER A 7 12.24 -12.49 -15.24
CA SER A 7 10.89 -12.29 -15.79
C SER A 7 9.84 -12.11 -14.69
N LYS A 8 9.91 -12.88 -13.61
CA LYS A 8 9.00 -12.73 -12.46
C LYS A 8 9.20 -11.40 -11.73
N ARG A 9 10.46 -10.98 -11.54
CA ARG A 9 10.79 -9.69 -10.93
C ARG A 9 10.29 -8.51 -11.77
N GLN A 10 10.40 -8.63 -13.09
CA GLN A 10 9.91 -7.62 -14.01
C GLN A 10 8.38 -7.52 -13.95
N ALA A 11 7.67 -8.65 -14.00
CA ALA A 11 6.21 -8.68 -13.87
C ALA A 11 5.74 -8.08 -12.53
N ALA A 12 6.43 -8.39 -11.42
CA ALA A 12 6.10 -7.81 -10.12
C ALA A 12 6.25 -6.28 -10.11
N ARG A 13 7.27 -5.72 -10.76
CA ARG A 13 7.43 -4.27 -10.89
C ARG A 13 6.30 -3.65 -11.70
N GLU A 14 5.95 -4.24 -12.84
CA GLU A 14 4.85 -3.75 -13.68
C GLU A 14 3.51 -3.76 -12.93
N ILE A 15 3.24 -4.81 -12.15
CA ILE A 15 2.04 -4.89 -11.31
C ILE A 15 2.01 -3.75 -10.29
N ILE A 16 3.12 -3.51 -9.59
CA ILE A 16 3.19 -2.42 -8.60
C ILE A 16 3.01 -1.06 -9.27
N ASP A 17 3.57 -0.85 -10.45
CA ASP A 17 3.43 0.41 -11.18
C ASP A 17 1.98 0.66 -11.61
N VAL A 18 1.29 -0.37 -12.13
CA VAL A 18 -0.16 -0.30 -12.43
C VAL A 18 -0.98 -0.02 -11.18
N LEU A 19 -0.69 -0.69 -10.05
CA LEU A 19 -1.40 -0.46 -8.79
C LEU A 19 -1.18 0.96 -8.24
N CYS A 20 0.01 1.54 -8.44
CA CYS A 20 0.28 2.93 -8.07
C CYS A 20 -0.49 3.93 -8.92
N GLU A 21 -0.64 3.65 -10.21
CA GLU A 21 -1.46 4.47 -11.11
C GLU A 21 -2.93 4.44 -10.69
N ILE A 22 -3.47 3.24 -10.40
CA ILE A 22 -4.83 3.08 -9.87
C ILE A 22 -5.01 3.83 -8.54
N SER A 23 -4.04 3.70 -7.62
CA SER A 23 -4.03 4.41 -6.33
C SER A 23 -4.12 5.93 -6.51
N THR A 24 -3.41 6.45 -7.51
CA THR A 24 -3.38 7.88 -7.85
C THR A 24 -4.72 8.33 -8.44
N LEU A 25 -5.25 7.60 -9.41
CA LEU A 25 -6.55 7.88 -10.04
C LEU A 25 -7.70 7.90 -9.02
N LEU A 26 -7.65 7.00 -8.03
CA LEU A 26 -8.63 6.90 -6.96
C LEU A 26 -8.36 7.85 -5.78
N ASN A 27 -7.33 8.69 -5.85
CA ASN A 27 -6.93 9.62 -4.80
C ASN A 27 -6.81 8.94 -3.42
N THR A 28 -6.26 7.72 -3.37
CA THR A 28 -6.06 7.02 -2.09
C THR A 28 -4.85 7.58 -1.31
N HIS A 29 -4.04 8.43 -1.95
CA HIS A 29 -2.84 9.03 -1.38
C HIS A 29 -1.83 8.00 -0.84
N LEU A 30 -1.79 6.80 -1.43
CA LEU A 30 -0.79 5.78 -1.10
C LEU A 30 0.40 5.90 -2.06
N ASP A 31 1.58 6.15 -1.51
CA ASP A 31 2.85 6.11 -2.24
C ASP A 31 3.22 4.67 -2.61
N ARG A 32 4.12 4.51 -3.59
CA ARG A 32 4.63 3.22 -4.07
C ARG A 32 5.10 2.29 -2.96
N HIS A 33 5.77 2.82 -1.94
CA HIS A 33 6.19 2.01 -0.79
C HIS A 33 4.99 1.43 -0.02
N SER A 34 3.97 2.27 0.23
CA SER A 34 2.76 1.86 0.94
C SER A 34 1.94 0.85 0.14
N VAL A 35 1.83 1.02 -1.18
CA VAL A 35 1.15 0.06 -2.06
C VAL A 35 1.85 -1.30 -2.02
N SER A 36 3.19 -1.32 -2.16
CA SER A 36 4.00 -2.55 -2.08
C SER A 36 3.81 -3.28 -0.74
N LEU A 37 3.79 -2.53 0.36
CA LEU A 37 3.54 -3.09 1.69
C LEU A 37 2.12 -3.66 1.80
N CYS A 38 1.11 -2.97 1.28
CA CYS A 38 -0.27 -3.47 1.28
C CYS A 38 -0.39 -4.78 0.50
N VAL A 39 0.23 -4.86 -0.68
CA VAL A 39 0.27 -6.10 -1.48
C VAL A 39 0.92 -7.23 -0.68
N SER A 40 2.09 -6.97 -0.07
CA SER A 40 2.79 -7.97 0.76
C SER A 40 1.92 -8.46 1.92
N LEU A 41 1.23 -7.57 2.61
CA LEU A 41 0.33 -7.93 3.72
C LEU A 41 -0.85 -8.80 3.24
N ILE A 42 -1.46 -8.42 2.12
CA ILE A 42 -2.58 -9.16 1.53
C ILE A 42 -2.13 -10.54 1.05
N GLU A 43 -0.95 -10.66 0.43
CA GLU A 43 -0.34 -11.94 0.04
C GLU A 43 -0.02 -12.84 1.25
N ASN A 44 0.23 -12.25 2.43
CA ASN A 44 0.38 -12.96 3.70
C ASN A 44 -0.95 -13.27 4.40
N GLY A 45 -2.10 -13.03 3.74
CA GLY A 45 -3.43 -13.40 4.24
C GLY A 45 -4.13 -12.32 5.07
N VAL A 46 -3.60 -11.10 5.11
CA VAL A 46 -4.30 -9.97 5.75
C VAL A 46 -5.53 -9.60 4.93
N ASN A 47 -6.67 -9.42 5.60
CA ASN A 47 -7.90 -8.98 4.95
C ASN A 47 -7.75 -7.52 4.42
N PRO A 48 -8.04 -7.26 3.13
CA PRO A 48 -7.83 -5.94 2.52
C PRO A 48 -8.76 -4.85 3.09
N GLU A 49 -9.97 -5.20 3.50
CA GLU A 49 -10.93 -4.26 4.10
C GLU A 49 -10.48 -3.85 5.50
N ALA A 50 -10.03 -4.81 6.31
CA ALA A 50 -9.46 -4.53 7.63
C ALA A 50 -8.20 -3.66 7.52
N LEU A 51 -7.32 -3.94 6.56
CA LEU A 51 -6.13 -3.14 6.30
C LEU A 51 -6.50 -1.69 5.90
N ALA A 52 -7.49 -1.52 5.02
CA ALA A 52 -7.96 -0.20 4.63
C ALA A 52 -8.51 0.59 5.83
N ASN A 53 -9.23 -0.06 6.75
CA ASN A 53 -9.71 0.58 7.97
C ASN A 53 -8.55 1.03 8.87
N VAL A 54 -7.53 0.18 9.08
CA VAL A 54 -6.34 0.55 9.86
C VAL A 54 -5.60 1.74 9.25
N ILE A 55 -5.41 1.77 7.92
CA ILE A 55 -4.76 2.90 7.23
C ILE A 55 -5.55 4.20 7.45
N LYS A 56 -6.88 4.16 7.37
CA LYS A 56 -7.74 5.32 7.62
C LYS A 56 -7.63 5.81 9.06
N GLU A 57 -7.64 4.91 10.04
CA GLU A 57 -7.51 5.23 11.46
C GLU A 57 -6.17 5.90 11.76
N LEU A 58 -5.06 5.31 11.29
CA LEU A 58 -3.72 5.88 11.48
C LEU A 58 -3.60 7.29 10.89
N ARG A 59 -4.14 7.51 9.69
CA ARG A 59 -4.15 8.83 9.05
C ARG A 59 -4.96 9.85 9.82
N GLN A 60 -6.09 9.46 10.40
CA GLN A 60 -6.90 10.33 11.26
C GLN A 60 -6.12 10.73 12.51
N GLN A 61 -5.47 9.77 13.17
CA GLN A 61 -4.66 10.02 14.37
C GLN A 61 -3.50 10.98 14.11
N THR A 62 -2.82 10.87 12.96
CA THR A 62 -1.74 11.80 12.58
C THR A 62 -2.22 13.21 12.25
N GLN A 63 -3.50 13.38 11.89
CA GLN A 63 -4.10 14.67 11.57
C GLN A 63 -4.73 15.36 12.79
N GLN A 64 -4.99 14.62 13.88
CA GLN A 64 -5.46 15.21 15.12
C GLN A 64 -4.30 15.98 15.79
N PRO A 65 -4.42 17.30 15.99
CA PRO A 65 -3.42 18.03 16.76
C PRO A 65 -3.40 17.46 18.19
N PRO A 66 -2.24 17.41 18.86
CA PRO A 66 -2.19 17.01 20.25
C PRO A 66 -3.15 17.92 21.03
N THR A 67 -4.17 17.33 21.63
CA THR A 67 -5.04 18.04 22.58
C THR A 67 -4.16 18.49 23.73
N GLN A 68 -3.71 19.76 23.67
CA GLN A 68 -3.19 20.45 24.84
C GLN A 68 -4.36 20.55 25.82
N ASN A 69 -4.36 19.66 26.81
CA ASN A 69 -5.17 19.85 28.01
C ASN A 69 -4.63 21.10 28.72
N THR A 70 -5.46 22.15 28.76
CA THR A 70 -5.37 23.24 29.72
C THR A 70 -5.72 22.73 31.12
#